data_AF-A0A060WP60-F1
#
_entry.id   AF-A0A060WP60-F1
#
_cell.length_a   1.000
_cell.length_b   1.000
_cell.length_c   1.000
_cell.angle_alpha   90.00
_cell.angle_beta   90.00
_cell.angle_gamma   90.00
#
_symmetry.space_group_name_H-M   'P 1'
#
loop_
_entity.id
_entity.type
_entity.pdbx_description
1 polymer ?
#
loop_
_entity_poly.entity_id
_entity_poly.type
_entity_poly.pdbx_seq_one_letter_code
_entity_poly.pdbx_strand_id
1 'polypeptide(L)'
;MMPFVAMIKENLEKNGARVLDLELEFDERAVLLENLVYLTNSLELDQIDVVFASEAEDKIKEDCCPGKPFSVFRSEPGVAVSLLNPQPSNGLFTTTIDIRQGDSRDSIIRRLSKVNRFIKGIIHCSFRYLSKVKLMRFEDPVLGPRRVPILGREEQGKLPISDKSSFSISLADRKVLMTDNGLSVDIGDTLVYLVQ
;
A
#
# COMPACT_ATOMS: atom_id res chain seq x y z
N MET A 1 -19.08 18.57 -29.17
CA MET A 1 -18.72 20.00 -29.05
C MET A 1 -19.66 20.81 -28.14
N MET A 2 -20.99 20.69 -28.25
CA MET A 2 -21.94 21.43 -27.38
C MET A 2 -21.83 21.17 -25.86
N PRO A 3 -21.58 19.93 -25.37
CA PRO A 3 -21.50 19.67 -23.91
C PRO A 3 -20.28 20.34 -23.26
N PHE A 4 -19.15 20.37 -23.98
CA PHE A 4 -17.92 21.01 -23.51
C PHE A 4 -18.10 22.52 -23.38
N VAL A 5 -18.72 23.17 -24.38
CA VAL A 5 -18.98 24.62 -24.33
C VAL A 5 -19.94 24.97 -23.21
N ALA A 6 -20.96 24.15 -22.94
CA ALA A 6 -21.87 24.35 -21.83
C ALA A 6 -21.13 24.27 -20.47
N MET A 7 -20.28 23.26 -20.30
CA MET A 7 -19.45 23.08 -19.11
C MET A 7 -18.48 24.26 -18.88
N ILE A 8 -17.85 24.77 -19.94
CA ILE A 8 -16.97 25.94 -19.85
C ILE A 8 -17.74 27.20 -19.46
N LYS A 9 -18.95 27.42 -20.03
CA LYS A 9 -19.81 28.55 -19.63
C LYS A 9 -20.20 28.48 -18.15
N GLU A 10 -20.59 27.30 -17.67
CA GLU A 10 -20.94 27.11 -16.26
C GLU A 10 -19.74 27.36 -15.32
N ASN A 11 -18.56 26.89 -15.71
CA ASN A 11 -17.33 27.12 -14.95
C ASN A 11 -16.88 28.59 -15.00
N LEU A 12 -17.09 29.29 -16.12
CA LEU A 12 -16.79 30.71 -16.27
C LEU A 12 -17.64 31.57 -15.34
N GLU A 13 -18.93 31.24 -15.17
CA GLU A 13 -19.82 31.92 -14.23
C GLU A 13 -19.41 31.69 -12.77
N LYS A 14 -18.89 30.49 -12.43
CA LYS A 14 -18.52 30.12 -11.07
C LYS A 14 -17.12 30.59 -10.64
N ASN A 15 -16.12 30.35 -11.49
CA ASN A 15 -14.70 30.51 -11.17
C ASN A 15 -14.05 31.67 -11.93
N GLY A 16 -14.82 32.39 -12.76
CA GLY A 16 -14.36 33.56 -13.51
C GLY A 16 -13.49 33.21 -14.72
N ALA A 17 -12.86 34.26 -15.28
CA ALA A 17 -12.13 34.18 -16.55
C ALA A 17 -10.92 33.23 -16.55
N ARG A 18 -10.40 32.87 -15.38
CA ARG A 18 -9.24 31.96 -15.20
C ARG A 18 -9.45 30.56 -15.79
N VAL A 19 -10.71 30.17 -16.02
CA VAL A 19 -11.05 28.89 -16.66
C VAL A 19 -10.73 28.88 -18.16
N LEU A 20 -10.58 30.06 -18.78
CA LEU A 20 -10.29 30.20 -20.21
C LEU A 20 -8.79 30.15 -20.53
N ASP A 21 -7.94 30.12 -19.50
CA ASP A 21 -6.49 29.98 -19.68
C ASP A 21 -6.16 28.58 -20.22
N LEU A 22 -5.21 28.51 -21.16
CA LEU A 22 -4.83 27.26 -21.85
C LEU A 22 -4.12 26.27 -20.92
N GLU A 23 -3.50 26.79 -19.86
CA GLU A 23 -2.74 26.05 -18.87
C GLU A 23 -3.20 26.47 -17.47
N LEU A 24 -3.00 25.60 -16.49
CA LEU A 24 -3.32 25.91 -15.10
C LEU A 24 -2.20 26.71 -14.45
N GLU A 25 -2.57 27.57 -13.51
CA GLU A 25 -1.64 28.42 -12.77
C GLU A 25 -0.69 27.62 -11.83
N PHE A 26 -0.95 26.33 -11.64
CA PHE A 26 -0.20 25.44 -10.74
C PHE A 26 0.04 24.06 -11.36
N ASP A 27 1.07 23.36 -10.86
CA ASP A 27 1.36 21.99 -11.26
C ASP A 27 0.41 21.01 -10.56
N GLU A 28 -0.56 20.49 -11.31
CA GLU A 28 -1.55 19.53 -10.81
C GLU A 28 -0.91 18.26 -10.24
N ARG A 29 0.15 17.76 -10.89
CA ARG A 29 0.80 16.53 -10.46
C ARG A 29 1.49 16.75 -9.13
N ALA A 30 2.20 17.87 -8.97
CA ALA A 30 2.84 18.21 -7.71
C ALA A 30 1.83 18.30 -6.57
N VAL A 31 0.70 18.98 -6.78
CA VAL A 31 -0.38 19.11 -5.79
C VAL A 31 -0.95 17.74 -5.39
N LEU A 32 -1.15 16.83 -6.34
CA LEU A 32 -1.63 15.47 -6.06
C LEU A 32 -0.59 14.64 -5.28
N LEU A 33 0.69 14.75 -5.66
CA LEU A 33 1.79 14.02 -4.98
C LEU A 33 1.99 14.49 -3.54
N GLU A 34 1.84 15.80 -3.27
CA GLU A 34 1.92 16.36 -1.91
C GLU A 34 0.82 15.81 -1.00
N ASN A 35 -0.38 15.58 -1.55
CA ASN A 35 -1.56 15.15 -0.79
C ASN A 35 -1.82 13.63 -0.86
N LEU A 36 -0.91 12.86 -1.47
CA LEU A 36 -1.08 11.44 -1.78
C LEU A 36 -1.35 10.59 -0.52
N VAL A 37 -0.65 10.88 0.58
CA VAL A 37 -0.84 10.20 1.88
C VAL A 37 -2.24 10.41 2.42
N TYR A 38 -2.76 11.64 2.32
CA TYR A 38 -4.11 11.97 2.79
C TYR A 38 -5.17 11.27 1.94
N LEU A 39 -5.04 11.34 0.61
CA LEU A 39 -5.98 10.71 -0.32
C LEU A 39 -6.04 9.19 -0.12
N THR A 40 -4.88 8.54 -0.01
CA THR A 40 -4.79 7.09 0.20
C THR A 40 -5.49 6.66 1.50
N ASN A 41 -5.30 7.41 2.58
CA ASN A 41 -5.90 7.12 3.87
C ASN A 41 -7.41 7.41 3.90
N SER A 42 -7.85 8.49 3.24
CA SER A 42 -9.24 8.94 3.25
C SER A 42 -10.14 8.07 2.37
N LEU A 43 -9.61 7.62 1.23
CA LEU A 43 -10.29 6.70 0.30
C LEU A 43 -10.08 5.23 0.66
N GLU A 44 -9.31 4.95 1.72
CA GLU A 44 -8.96 3.61 2.20
C GLU A 44 -8.29 2.72 1.12
N LEU A 45 -7.66 3.34 0.13
CA LEU A 45 -6.95 2.65 -0.96
C LEU A 45 -5.60 2.12 -0.49
N ASP A 46 -5.07 1.10 -1.16
CA ASP A 46 -3.75 0.55 -0.82
C ASP A 46 -2.61 1.35 -1.43
N GLN A 47 -2.79 1.78 -2.67
CA GLN A 47 -1.83 2.57 -3.44
C GLN A 47 -2.58 3.45 -4.43
N ILE A 48 -2.01 4.62 -4.72
CA ILE A 48 -2.47 5.54 -5.77
C ILE A 48 -1.26 5.86 -6.63
N ASP A 49 -1.36 5.55 -7.91
CA ASP A 49 -0.32 5.88 -8.90
C ASP A 49 -0.78 7.10 -9.71
N VAL A 50 0.04 8.16 -9.69
CA VAL A 50 -0.21 9.39 -10.45
C VAL A 50 0.67 9.38 -11.70
N VAL A 51 0.06 9.05 -12.83
CA VAL A 51 0.70 8.99 -14.16
C VAL A 51 0.23 10.14 -15.04
N PHE A 52 1.05 10.50 -16.03
CA PHE A 52 0.61 11.47 -17.04
C PHE A 52 -0.40 10.84 -18.00
N ALA A 53 -1.34 11.65 -18.48
CA ALA A 53 -2.34 11.19 -19.45
C ALA A 53 -1.70 10.59 -20.72
N SER A 54 -0.50 11.02 -21.09
CA SER A 54 0.28 10.45 -22.21
C SER A 54 0.62 8.97 -22.05
N GLU A 55 0.65 8.43 -20.83
CA GLU A 55 0.92 7.01 -20.53
C GLU A 55 -0.37 6.18 -20.44
N ALA A 56 -1.54 6.82 -20.48
CA ALA A 56 -2.83 6.16 -20.33
C ALA A 56 -3.33 5.47 -21.62
N GLU A 57 -4.49 4.83 -21.54
CA GLU A 57 -5.19 4.28 -22.70
C GLU A 57 -5.74 5.40 -23.59
N ASP A 58 -5.96 5.12 -24.88
CA ASP A 58 -6.37 6.13 -25.87
C ASP A 58 -7.68 6.84 -25.51
N LYS A 59 -8.63 6.11 -24.88
CA LYS A 59 -9.88 6.71 -24.39
C LYS A 59 -9.63 7.75 -23.29
N ILE A 60 -8.72 7.45 -22.38
CA ILE A 60 -8.38 8.34 -21.27
C ILE A 60 -7.61 9.55 -21.80
N LYS A 61 -6.76 9.38 -22.83
CA LYS A 61 -6.06 10.48 -23.49
C LYS A 61 -7.00 11.48 -24.15
N GLU A 62 -8.06 10.99 -24.79
CA GLU A 62 -9.03 11.84 -25.49
C GLU A 62 -9.94 12.60 -24.53
N ASP A 63 -10.34 11.97 -23.41
CA ASP A 63 -11.30 12.56 -22.46
C ASP A 63 -10.63 13.37 -21.32
N CYS A 64 -9.35 13.11 -21.00
CA CYS A 64 -8.67 13.77 -19.88
C CYS A 64 -8.33 15.23 -20.21
N CYS A 65 -8.80 16.14 -19.37
CA CYS A 65 -8.55 17.57 -19.50
C CYS A 65 -7.88 18.12 -18.22
N PRO A 66 -7.02 19.16 -18.32
CA PRO A 66 -6.49 19.85 -17.15
C PRO A 66 -7.62 20.31 -16.22
N GLY A 67 -7.44 20.16 -14.92
CA GLY A 67 -8.42 20.48 -13.87
C GLY A 67 -9.44 19.38 -13.60
N LYS A 68 -9.46 18.34 -14.44
CA LYS A 68 -10.38 17.19 -14.34
C LYS A 68 -9.61 15.89 -14.60
N PRO A 69 -8.75 15.46 -13.66
CA PRO A 69 -8.00 14.22 -13.81
C PRO A 69 -8.95 13.01 -13.85
N PHE A 70 -8.58 12.02 -14.65
CA PHE A 70 -9.31 10.76 -14.75
C PHE A 70 -8.74 9.73 -13.76
N SER A 71 -9.61 8.95 -13.11
CA SER A 71 -9.21 7.91 -12.15
C SER A 71 -9.80 6.55 -12.54
N VAL A 72 -8.96 5.51 -12.48
CA VAL A 72 -9.35 4.12 -12.74
C VAL A 72 -9.02 3.28 -11.52
N PHE A 73 -10.03 2.59 -11.00
CA PHE A 73 -9.85 1.64 -9.90
C PHE A 73 -9.64 0.24 -10.45
N ARG A 74 -8.59 -0.44 -9.97
CA ARG A 74 -8.32 -1.83 -10.29
C ARG A 74 -8.02 -2.62 -9.02
N SER A 75 -8.40 -3.89 -9.01
CA SER A 75 -7.96 -4.85 -8.00
C SER A 75 -6.72 -5.56 -8.51
N GLU A 76 -5.64 -5.53 -7.74
CA GLU A 76 -4.42 -6.25 -8.09
C GLU A 76 -4.43 -7.67 -7.51
N PRO A 77 -4.01 -8.67 -8.31
CA PRO A 77 -3.90 -10.04 -7.82
C PRO A 77 -2.79 -10.12 -6.76
N GLY A 78 -3.00 -10.98 -5.76
CA GLY A 78 -2.05 -11.20 -4.68
C GLY A 78 -2.00 -12.64 -4.23
N VAL A 79 -0.98 -12.96 -3.43
CA VAL A 79 -0.84 -14.25 -2.77
C VAL A 79 -1.11 -14.07 -1.28
N ALA A 80 -2.06 -14.83 -0.76
CA ALA A 80 -2.44 -14.81 0.64
C ALA A 80 -1.32 -15.41 1.52
N VAL A 81 -0.85 -14.62 2.48
CA VAL A 81 0.17 -15.01 3.45
C VAL A 81 -0.41 -14.88 4.86
N SER A 82 -0.09 -15.86 5.71
CA SER A 82 -0.51 -15.88 7.11
C SER A 82 0.44 -15.08 7.99
N LEU A 83 -0.05 -14.02 8.62
CA LEU A 83 0.68 -13.21 9.58
C LEU A 83 0.34 -13.68 10.99
N LEU A 84 1.33 -14.23 11.68
CA LEU A 84 1.22 -14.73 13.06
C LEU A 84 1.68 -13.68 14.06
N ASN A 85 0.96 -13.56 15.17
CA ASN A 85 1.43 -12.85 16.36
C ASN A 85 1.64 -13.82 17.53
N PRO A 86 2.89 -14.08 17.92
CA PRO A 86 3.22 -14.98 19.03
C PRO A 86 3.20 -14.29 20.40
N GLN A 87 2.90 -12.98 20.49
CA GLN A 87 2.98 -12.26 21.76
C GLN A 87 1.92 -12.75 22.75
N PRO A 88 2.30 -13.15 23.97
CA PRO A 88 1.34 -13.52 25.01
C PRO A 88 0.53 -12.29 25.42
N SER A 89 -0.66 -12.51 25.97
CA SER A 89 -1.52 -11.47 26.56
C SER A 89 -1.92 -10.31 25.61
N ASN A 90 -1.81 -10.54 24.29
CA ASN A 90 -2.22 -9.59 23.27
C ASN A 90 -3.46 -10.16 22.52
N GLY A 91 -4.51 -9.35 22.32
CA GLY A 91 -5.72 -9.73 21.57
C GLY A 91 -5.53 -9.78 20.04
N LEU A 92 -4.30 -9.61 19.56
CA LEU A 92 -3.94 -9.68 18.15
C LEU A 92 -3.58 -11.12 17.77
N PHE A 93 -4.41 -11.73 16.92
CA PHE A 93 -4.28 -13.12 16.47
C PHE A 93 -3.76 -13.22 15.03
N THR A 94 -3.55 -14.45 14.59
CA THR A 94 -3.23 -14.76 13.20
C THR A 94 -4.23 -14.13 12.22
N THR A 95 -3.72 -13.44 11.20
CA THR A 95 -4.53 -12.87 10.11
C THR A 95 -3.94 -13.23 8.76
N THR A 96 -4.77 -13.31 7.74
CA THR A 96 -4.34 -13.56 6.36
C THR A 96 -4.36 -12.26 5.58
N ILE A 97 -3.26 -11.93 4.89
CA ILE A 97 -3.13 -10.73 4.06
C ILE A 97 -2.61 -11.13 2.69
N ASP A 98 -3.19 -10.54 1.65
CA ASP A 98 -2.67 -10.68 0.29
C ASP A 98 -1.45 -9.79 0.10
N ILE A 99 -0.31 -10.39 -0.17
CA ILE A 99 0.88 -9.68 -0.66
C ILE A 99 0.69 -9.50 -2.17
N ARG A 100 1.16 -8.38 -2.71
CA ARG A 100 1.14 -7.98 -4.12
C ARG A 100 2.56 -7.73 -4.64
N GLN A 101 2.68 -7.59 -5.95
CA GLN A 101 3.96 -7.38 -6.62
C GLN A 101 4.55 -6.01 -6.26
N GLY A 102 5.81 -5.96 -5.83
CA GLY A 102 6.50 -4.73 -5.50
C GLY A 102 6.15 -4.15 -4.14
N ASP A 103 5.44 -4.90 -3.30
CA ASP A 103 5.07 -4.43 -1.96
C ASP A 103 6.31 -4.13 -1.11
N SER A 104 6.16 -3.12 -0.25
CA SER A 104 7.13 -2.80 0.80
C SER A 104 6.63 -3.29 2.16
N ARG A 105 7.55 -3.34 3.14
CA ARG A 105 7.20 -3.58 4.55
C ARG A 105 6.05 -2.67 5.01
N ASP A 106 6.11 -1.39 4.66
CA ASP A 106 5.13 -0.39 5.07
C ASP A 106 3.76 -0.64 4.45
N SER A 107 3.71 -1.06 3.18
CA SER A 107 2.46 -1.45 2.49
C SER A 107 1.78 -2.62 3.20
N ILE A 108 2.54 -3.63 3.63
CA ILE A 108 2.03 -4.78 4.37
C ILE A 108 1.49 -4.35 5.75
N ILE A 109 2.24 -3.52 6.49
CA ILE A 109 1.81 -3.02 7.80
C ILE A 109 0.53 -2.17 7.68
N ARG A 110 0.43 -1.33 6.65
CA ARG A 110 -0.78 -0.54 6.37
C ARG A 110 -1.99 -1.45 6.14
N ARG A 111 -1.87 -2.49 5.31
CA ARG A 111 -2.95 -3.47 5.11
C ARG A 111 -3.31 -4.21 6.40
N LEU A 112 -2.32 -4.63 7.20
CA LEU A 112 -2.54 -5.25 8.50
C LEU A 112 -3.33 -4.33 9.44
N SER A 113 -3.04 -3.03 9.43
CA SER A 113 -3.76 -2.03 10.23
C SER A 113 -5.20 -1.81 9.78
N LYS A 114 -5.51 -2.00 8.49
CA LYS A 114 -6.88 -1.94 7.97
C LYS A 114 -7.72 -3.13 8.43
N VAL A 115 -7.13 -4.32 8.43
CA VAL A 115 -7.81 -5.55 8.88
C VAL A 115 -8.08 -5.51 10.40
N ASN A 116 -7.10 -5.06 11.18
CA ASN A 116 -7.22 -5.00 12.64
C ASN A 116 -7.24 -3.55 13.17
N ARG A 117 -8.45 -3.08 13.53
CA ARG A 117 -8.65 -1.71 14.09
C ARG A 117 -7.84 -1.44 15.37
N PHE A 118 -7.57 -2.46 16.17
CA PHE A 118 -6.72 -2.32 17.37
C PHE A 118 -5.29 -1.90 17.01
N ILE A 119 -4.75 -2.42 15.90
CA ILE A 119 -3.45 -2.02 15.38
C ILE A 119 -3.53 -0.57 14.86
N LYS A 120 -4.62 -0.20 14.16
CA LYS A 120 -4.87 1.18 13.72
C LYS A 120 -4.86 2.18 14.88
N GLY A 121 -5.47 1.84 16.02
CA GLY A 121 -5.47 2.70 17.22
C GLY A 121 -4.07 2.93 17.82
N ILE A 122 -3.24 1.89 17.87
CA ILE A 122 -1.86 1.95 18.37
C ILE A 122 -0.96 2.79 17.43
N ILE A 123 -1.22 2.69 16.13
CA ILE A 123 -0.52 3.36 15.03
C ILE A 123 -0.92 4.86 14.93
N HIS A 124 -2.20 5.20 15.08
CA HIS A 124 -2.73 6.56 14.89
C HIS A 124 -2.36 7.54 16.03
N CYS A 125 -2.02 7.04 17.22
CA CYS A 125 -1.61 7.87 18.37
C CYS A 125 -0.14 8.32 18.35
N SER A 126 0.66 8.00 17.33
CA SER A 126 2.08 8.36 17.29
C SER A 126 2.55 8.80 15.91
N PHE A 127 3.24 9.95 15.86
CA PHE A 127 3.82 10.57 14.66
C PHE A 127 4.85 9.68 13.92
N ARG A 128 5.24 8.55 14.53
CA ARG A 128 6.15 7.53 13.98
C ARG A 128 5.44 6.17 13.82
N TYR A 129 4.37 6.21 13.04
CA TYR A 129 3.28 5.22 12.98
C TYR A 129 3.67 3.79 12.56
N LEU A 130 4.76 3.60 11.79
CA LEU A 130 5.22 2.29 11.30
C LEU A 130 6.23 1.60 12.23
N SER A 131 6.88 2.36 13.12
CA SER A 131 7.99 1.83 13.93
C SER A 131 7.56 0.91 15.08
N LYS A 132 6.26 0.89 15.41
CA LYS A 132 5.71 0.04 16.47
C LYS A 132 5.42 -1.39 16.04
N VAL A 133 5.34 -1.67 14.74
CA VAL A 133 5.07 -3.01 14.22
C VAL A 133 6.35 -3.58 13.61
N LYS A 134 6.92 -4.60 14.26
CA LYS A 134 8.10 -5.31 13.78
C LYS A 134 7.66 -6.50 12.93
N LEU A 135 7.91 -6.42 11.62
CA LEU A 135 7.64 -7.52 10.69
C LEU A 135 8.89 -8.41 10.61
N MET A 136 8.69 -9.72 10.74
CA MET A 136 9.75 -10.71 10.77
C MET A 136 9.37 -11.92 9.92
N ARG A 137 10.38 -12.59 9.39
CA ARG A 137 10.26 -13.89 8.73
C ARG A 137 10.92 -14.98 9.56
N PHE A 138 10.58 -16.23 9.29
CA PHE A 138 11.36 -17.35 9.82
C PHE A 138 12.71 -17.45 9.10
N GLU A 139 13.73 -17.94 9.80
CA GLU A 139 15.00 -18.33 9.18
C GLU A 139 14.76 -19.43 8.14
N ASP A 140 14.02 -20.46 8.55
CA ASP A 140 13.55 -21.56 7.71
C ASP A 140 12.04 -21.45 7.43
N PRO A 141 11.62 -21.21 6.17
CA PRO A 141 10.21 -21.06 5.81
C PRO A 141 9.32 -22.27 6.14
N VAL A 142 9.87 -23.49 6.08
CA VAL A 142 9.09 -24.73 6.23
C VAL A 142 9.09 -25.25 7.67
N LEU A 143 10.26 -25.24 8.33
CA LEU A 143 10.44 -25.79 9.68
C LEU A 143 10.15 -24.76 10.77
N GLY A 144 10.39 -23.47 10.51
CA GLY A 144 10.19 -22.39 11.48
C GLY A 144 8.77 -22.36 12.07
N PRO A 145 7.70 -22.34 11.25
CA PRO A 145 6.32 -22.34 11.74
C PRO A 145 5.94 -23.60 12.53
N ARG A 146 6.65 -24.72 12.34
CA ARG A 146 6.38 -26.00 13.02
C ARG A 146 7.05 -26.10 14.39
N ARG A 147 7.93 -25.16 14.72
CA ARG A 147 8.64 -25.13 16.00
C ARG A 147 7.74 -24.54 17.08
N VAL A 148 7.68 -25.20 18.22
CA VAL A 148 6.89 -24.74 19.37
C VAL A 148 7.44 -23.39 19.87
N PRO A 149 6.61 -22.33 19.95
CA PRO A 149 7.02 -21.05 20.50
C PRO A 149 7.41 -21.17 21.98
N ILE A 150 8.51 -20.53 22.36
CA ILE A 150 8.97 -20.45 23.75
C ILE A 150 8.55 -19.10 24.30
N LEU A 151 7.84 -19.10 25.42
CA LEU A 151 7.38 -17.89 26.10
C LEU A 151 8.57 -16.98 26.47
N GLY A 152 8.51 -15.70 26.13
CA GLY A 152 9.57 -14.71 26.40
C GLY A 152 10.77 -14.78 25.45
N ARG A 153 10.72 -15.64 24.42
CA ARG A 153 11.71 -15.71 23.34
C ARG A 153 11.03 -15.68 21.97
N GLU A 154 10.16 -14.70 21.77
CA GLU A 154 9.33 -14.56 20.58
C GLU A 154 10.16 -14.29 19.32
N GLU A 155 11.37 -13.73 19.45
CA GLU A 155 12.28 -13.40 18.34
C GLU A 155 13.20 -14.57 17.94
N GLN A 156 13.23 -15.68 18.69
CA GLN A 156 14.16 -16.77 18.42
C GLN A 156 13.81 -17.50 17.11
N GLY A 157 14.80 -17.66 16.22
CA GLY A 157 14.64 -18.31 14.91
C GLY A 157 13.89 -17.47 13.87
N LYS A 158 13.84 -16.15 14.09
CA LYS A 158 13.19 -15.19 13.21
C LYS A 158 14.14 -14.05 12.86
N LEU A 159 14.06 -13.60 11.62
CA LEU A 159 14.84 -12.49 11.11
C LEU A 159 13.93 -11.29 10.84
N PRO A 160 14.29 -10.09 11.33
CA PRO A 160 13.54 -8.89 11.01
C PRO A 160 13.65 -8.56 9.52
N ILE A 161 12.56 -8.05 8.96
CA ILE A 161 12.52 -7.59 7.58
C ILE A 161 12.99 -6.13 7.54
N SER A 162 13.96 -5.85 6.68
CA SER A 162 14.52 -4.52 6.45
C SER A 162 13.51 -3.59 5.78
N ASP A 163 13.61 -2.28 6.01
CA ASP A 163 12.72 -1.30 5.37
C ASP A 163 12.96 -1.18 3.86
N LYS A 164 14.14 -1.59 3.38
CA LYS A 164 14.52 -1.57 1.97
C LYS A 164 14.11 -2.83 1.21
N SER A 165 13.51 -3.82 1.87
CA SER A 165 13.13 -5.08 1.22
C SER A 165 11.90 -4.89 0.34
N SER A 166 11.93 -5.47 -0.85
CA SER A 166 10.79 -5.52 -1.77
C SER A 166 10.25 -6.94 -1.90
N PHE A 167 8.94 -7.09 -1.93
CA PHE A 167 8.27 -8.37 -2.11
C PHE A 167 7.90 -8.57 -3.59
N SER A 168 8.16 -9.77 -4.10
CA SER A 168 7.84 -10.18 -5.46
C SER A 168 7.09 -11.50 -5.44
N ILE A 169 6.17 -11.68 -6.36
CA ILE A 169 5.17 -12.74 -6.31
C ILE A 169 5.17 -13.53 -7.59
N SER A 170 5.14 -14.84 -7.43
CA SER A 170 4.89 -15.78 -8.51
C SER A 170 3.47 -16.31 -8.39
N LEU A 171 2.54 -15.76 -9.19
CA LEU A 171 1.12 -16.14 -9.15
C LEU A 171 0.87 -17.61 -9.52
N ALA A 172 1.70 -18.18 -10.41
CA ALA A 172 1.59 -19.57 -10.84
C ALA A 172 1.88 -20.55 -9.68
N ASP A 173 2.95 -20.29 -8.93
CA ASP A 173 3.41 -21.16 -7.84
C ASP A 173 2.82 -20.79 -6.48
N ARG A 174 2.09 -19.67 -6.40
CA ARG A 174 1.63 -19.03 -5.15
C ARG A 174 2.76 -18.82 -4.15
N LYS A 175 3.92 -18.39 -4.64
CA LYS A 175 5.12 -18.14 -3.81
C LYS A 175 5.41 -16.66 -3.68
N VAL A 176 5.94 -16.29 -2.52
CA VAL A 176 6.37 -14.92 -2.21
C VAL A 176 7.87 -14.91 -1.99
N LEU A 177 8.57 -14.19 -2.86
CA LEU A 177 10.00 -13.97 -2.82
C LEU A 177 10.28 -12.57 -2.27
N MET A 178 11.03 -12.50 -1.19
CA MET A 178 11.59 -11.24 -0.71
C MET A 178 12.90 -10.97 -1.43
N THR A 179 13.16 -9.73 -1.83
CA THR A 179 14.50 -9.31 -2.25
C THR A 179 15.06 -8.34 -1.22
N ASP A 180 16.19 -8.69 -0.61
CA ASP A 180 16.92 -7.85 0.32
C ASP A 180 18.38 -7.71 -0.14
N ASN A 181 18.83 -6.47 -0.36
CA ASN A 181 20.17 -6.16 -0.87
C ASN A 181 20.60 -6.99 -2.10
N GLY A 182 19.66 -7.33 -2.98
CA GLY A 182 19.89 -8.12 -4.20
C GLY A 182 19.84 -9.64 -4.02
N LEU A 183 19.63 -10.14 -2.81
CA LEU A 183 19.41 -11.56 -2.54
C LEU A 183 17.91 -11.85 -2.49
N SER A 184 17.45 -12.76 -3.36
CA SER A 184 16.07 -13.24 -3.35
C SER A 184 15.93 -14.44 -2.42
N VAL A 185 15.05 -14.32 -1.41
CA VAL A 185 14.78 -15.33 -0.39
C VAL A 185 13.31 -15.67 -0.40
N ASP A 186 12.98 -16.96 -0.41
CA ASP A 186 11.61 -17.43 -0.26
C ASP A 186 11.16 -17.25 1.20
N ILE A 187 9.99 -16.64 1.38
CA ILE A 187 9.41 -16.36 2.70
C ILE A 187 8.53 -17.53 3.16
N GLY A 188 8.00 -18.30 2.20
CA GLY A 188 6.94 -19.27 2.45
C GLY A 188 5.59 -18.62 2.75
N ASP A 189 4.72 -19.37 3.43
CA ASP A 189 3.30 -19.02 3.62
C ASP A 189 3.04 -18.22 4.90
N THR A 190 4.07 -18.04 5.74
CA THR A 190 3.91 -17.51 7.10
C THR A 190 4.93 -16.41 7.42
N LEU A 191 4.40 -15.26 7.81
CA LEU A 191 5.14 -14.14 8.37
C LEU A 191 4.78 -13.95 9.85
N VAL A 192 5.65 -13.25 10.57
CA VAL A 192 5.43 -12.93 11.98
C VAL A 192 5.40 -11.42 12.14
N TYR A 193 4.45 -10.91 12.91
CA TYR A 193 4.43 -9.52 13.33
C TYR A 193 4.41 -9.43 14.85
N LEU A 194 5.14 -8.46 15.39
CA LEU A 194 5.11 -8.10 16.81
C LEU A 194 4.72 -6.63 16.93
N VAL A 195 3.95 -6.30 17.96
CA VAL A 195 3.57 -4.92 18.29
C VAL A 195 4.31 -4.49 19.55
N GLN A 196 4.93 -3.31 19.50
CA GLN A 196 5.65 -2.66 20.61
C GLN A 196 4.91 -1.42 21.11
#